data_AF-A0AAW5RWE6-F1
#
_entry.id   AF-A0AAW5RWE6-F1
#
_cell.length_a   1.000
_cell.length_b   1.000
_cell.length_c   1.000
_cell.angle_alpha   90.00
_cell.angle_beta   90.00
_cell.angle_gamma   90.00
#
_symmetry.space_group_name_H-M   'P 1'
#
loop_
_entity.id
_entity.type
_entity.pdbx_description
1 polymer ?
#
loop_
_entity_poly.entity_id
_entity_poly.type
_entity_poly.pdbx_seq_one_letter_code
_entity_poly.pdbx_strand_id
1 'polypeptide(L)'
;MSFLKKLQKFLNWSPSPKPSINLNDELYEQLRFLRIPLIAVVIMTLIGAFGYMLTSNYNLNDAIYQAGMTFTTLGYTEVNPIPTAGRIFTVIYVLLTFTIFTFCMGLVIEIVKKGILSKIIKERRMLHKVARLKNHFVICYHNDFTIELAQQFKENHIPFVVVDEIENFSEIAEKYNYSYYIESAPHTNIAFLKTNLSSAKGVITLSNNIADNIAIIASVRLFEKELQRINPYFILASSSNEDETEKLKKLGANSIVSATKLVAQRLSAMSARPDMENLLENYLYKKNSPIDLEEVKIPDESWVRFKRLKEIHLRDMANVSIVGILENKKFTPMPRGDTLIGTGAKLLIVGTADSIKIAKKIIKNKQKPDELKYI
;
A
#
# COMPACT_ATOMS: atom_id res chain seq x y z
N MET A 1 -24.30 -1.31 29.43
CA MET A 1 -22.97 -1.53 28.82
C MET A 1 -22.29 -2.71 29.52
N SER A 2 -21.95 -3.78 28.79
CA SER A 2 -21.32 -4.99 29.31
C SER A 2 -20.03 -4.67 30.09
N PHE A 3 -19.79 -5.36 31.22
CA PHE A 3 -18.61 -5.25 32.08
C PHE A 3 -17.28 -5.28 31.30
N LEU A 4 -17.23 -6.08 30.23
CA LEU A 4 -16.13 -6.14 29.27
C LEU A 4 -15.77 -4.79 28.62
N LYS A 5 -16.77 -3.94 28.29
CA LYS A 5 -16.52 -2.61 27.71
C LYS A 5 -15.94 -1.63 28.74
N LYS A 6 -16.33 -1.75 30.01
CA LYS A 6 -15.75 -0.94 31.09
C LYS A 6 -14.30 -1.35 31.36
N LEU A 7 -14.01 -2.66 31.35
CA LEU A 7 -12.67 -3.20 31.51
C LEU A 7 -11.74 -2.81 30.34
N GLN A 8 -12.23 -2.91 29.09
CA GLN A 8 -11.49 -2.46 27.90
C GLN A 8 -11.15 -0.96 27.97
N LYS A 9 -12.11 -0.13 28.42
CA LYS A 9 -11.89 1.31 28.57
C LYS A 9 -10.92 1.63 29.72
N PHE A 10 -10.96 0.86 30.81
CA PHE A 10 -10.02 0.98 31.93
C PHE A 10 -8.59 0.58 31.53
N LEU A 11 -8.43 -0.45 30.71
CA LEU A 11 -7.14 -0.95 30.22
C LEU A 11 -6.62 -0.21 28.97
N ASN A 12 -7.26 0.88 28.53
CA ASN A 12 -6.97 1.58 27.27
C ASN A 12 -6.91 0.64 26.04
N TRP A 13 -7.65 -0.47 26.10
CA TRP A 13 -7.59 -1.52 25.11
C TRP A 13 -8.51 -1.14 23.94
N SER A 14 -7.93 -0.51 22.90
CA SER A 14 -8.67 -0.27 21.67
C SER A 14 -8.78 -1.58 20.88
N PRO A 15 -9.98 -1.97 20.41
CA PRO A 15 -10.12 -3.16 19.58
C PRO A 15 -9.29 -2.95 18.31
N SER A 16 -8.44 -3.92 17.98
CA SER A 16 -7.70 -3.90 16.71
C SER A 16 -8.69 -3.78 15.55
N PRO A 17 -8.49 -2.85 14.61
CA PRO A 17 -9.37 -2.73 13.45
C PRO A 17 -9.38 -4.06 12.70
N LYS A 18 -10.59 -4.52 12.38
CA LYS A 18 -10.81 -5.77 11.66
C LYS A 18 -10.94 -5.46 10.16
N PRO A 19 -10.43 -6.33 9.29
CA PRO A 19 -10.67 -6.18 7.86
C PRO A 19 -12.17 -6.28 7.58
N SER A 20 -12.62 -5.60 6.53
CA SER A 20 -14.01 -5.62 6.08
C SER A 20 -14.41 -6.94 5.43
N ILE A 21 -13.44 -7.66 4.86
CA ILE A 21 -13.60 -9.02 4.32
C ILE A 21 -12.98 -10.04 5.28
N ASN A 22 -13.62 -11.21 5.36
CA ASN A 22 -13.12 -12.34 6.13
C ASN A 22 -12.89 -13.54 5.21
N LEU A 23 -11.68 -14.08 5.20
CA LEU A 23 -11.29 -15.25 4.40
C LEU A 23 -11.64 -16.59 5.10
N ASN A 24 -12.52 -16.56 6.11
CA ASN A 24 -12.90 -17.75 6.84
C ASN A 24 -13.63 -18.76 5.93
N ASP A 25 -14.50 -18.30 5.03
CA ASP A 25 -15.29 -19.19 4.17
C ASP A 25 -14.38 -19.94 3.17
N GLU A 26 -13.41 -19.25 2.56
CA GLU A 26 -12.39 -19.88 1.72
C GLU A 26 -11.53 -20.88 2.51
N LEU A 27 -11.14 -20.54 3.74
CA LEU A 27 -10.45 -21.50 4.62
C LEU A 27 -11.33 -22.72 4.92
N TYR A 28 -12.62 -22.53 5.16
CA TYR A 28 -13.57 -23.62 5.40
C TYR A 28 -13.77 -24.48 4.16
N GLU A 29 -13.81 -23.91 2.96
CA GLU A 29 -13.87 -24.69 1.72
C GLU A 29 -12.63 -25.56 1.53
N GLN A 30 -11.43 -25.04 1.80
CA GLN A 30 -10.21 -25.84 1.75
C GLN A 30 -10.22 -26.96 2.81
N LEU A 31 -10.70 -26.67 4.02
CA LEU A 31 -10.86 -27.66 5.08
C LEU A 31 -11.99 -28.66 4.81
N ARG A 32 -12.99 -28.31 3.98
CA ARG A 32 -14.10 -29.20 3.61
C ARG A 32 -13.59 -30.44 2.90
N PHE A 33 -12.49 -30.35 2.14
CA PHE A 33 -11.86 -31.52 1.52
C PHE A 33 -11.33 -32.52 2.54
N LEU A 34 -10.92 -32.07 3.74
CA LEU A 34 -10.51 -32.95 4.85
C LEU A 34 -11.70 -33.65 5.54
N ARG A 35 -12.94 -33.25 5.25
CA ARG A 35 -14.14 -33.86 5.86
C ARG A 35 -14.31 -35.31 5.45
N ILE A 36 -14.11 -35.63 4.18
CA ILE A 36 -14.25 -36.99 3.64
C ILE A 36 -13.24 -37.95 4.31
N PRO A 37 -11.92 -37.68 4.33
CA PRO A 37 -10.97 -38.57 4.99
C PRO A 37 -11.24 -38.67 6.50
N LEU A 38 -11.61 -37.57 7.18
CA LEU A 38 -11.97 -37.62 8.60
C LEU A 38 -13.17 -38.55 8.87
N ILE A 39 -14.23 -38.45 8.06
CA ILE A 39 -15.41 -39.32 8.17
C ILE A 39 -15.03 -40.77 7.89
N ALA A 40 -14.22 -41.03 6.86
CA ALA A 40 -13.78 -42.38 6.51
C ALA A 40 -12.98 -43.03 7.65
N VAL A 41 -12.07 -42.30 8.29
CA VAL A 41 -11.29 -42.76 9.46
C VAL A 41 -12.23 -43.15 10.61
N VAL A 42 -13.20 -42.29 10.94
CA VAL A 42 -14.15 -42.54 12.03
C VAL A 42 -14.99 -43.77 11.74
N ILE A 43 -15.55 -43.88 10.52
CA ILE A 43 -16.37 -45.03 10.11
C ILE A 43 -15.55 -46.32 10.17
N MET A 44 -14.33 -46.32 9.65
CA MET A 44 -13.48 -47.51 9.65
C MET A 44 -13.10 -47.93 11.06
N THR A 45 -12.78 -46.97 11.93
CA THR A 45 -12.49 -47.25 13.35
C THR A 45 -13.70 -47.87 14.05
N LEU A 46 -14.92 -47.41 13.76
CA LEU A 46 -16.15 -47.99 14.30
C LEU A 46 -16.42 -49.41 13.76
N ILE A 47 -16.22 -49.65 12.46
CA ILE A 47 -16.34 -50.98 11.85
C ILE A 47 -15.32 -51.94 12.46
N GLY A 48 -14.07 -51.50 12.62
CA GLY A 48 -13.01 -52.26 13.28
C GLY A 48 -13.35 -52.59 14.73
N ALA A 49 -13.75 -51.58 15.51
CA ALA A 49 -14.12 -51.77 16.91
C ALA A 49 -15.29 -52.76 17.06
N PHE A 50 -16.34 -52.61 16.24
CA PHE A 50 -17.47 -53.53 16.26
C PHE A 50 -17.07 -54.96 15.86
N GLY A 51 -16.22 -55.10 14.85
CA GLY A 51 -15.69 -56.40 14.44
C GLY A 51 -14.86 -57.10 15.53
N TYR A 52 -14.02 -56.36 16.26
CA TYR A 52 -13.26 -56.92 17.39
C TYR A 52 -14.13 -57.24 18.61
N MET A 53 -15.19 -56.48 18.87
CA MET A 53 -16.17 -56.81 19.90
C MET A 53 -16.89 -58.13 19.59
N LEU A 54 -17.28 -58.36 18.33
CA LEU A 54 -17.99 -59.58 17.93
C LEU A 54 -17.09 -60.81 17.82
N THR A 55 -15.87 -60.65 17.31
CA THR A 55 -14.98 -61.80 17.01
C THR A 55 -14.06 -62.17 18.17
N SER A 56 -13.65 -61.20 18.99
CA SER A 56 -12.64 -61.36 20.03
C SER A 56 -13.14 -61.00 21.44
N ASN A 57 -14.42 -60.63 21.61
CA ASN A 57 -15.02 -60.19 22.88
C ASN A 57 -14.24 -59.06 23.58
N TYR A 58 -13.68 -58.13 22.81
CA TYR A 58 -12.97 -56.99 23.38
C TYR A 58 -13.93 -56.02 24.05
N ASN A 59 -13.47 -55.37 25.13
CA ASN A 59 -14.13 -54.19 25.65
C ASN A 59 -14.06 -53.04 24.63
N LEU A 60 -15.03 -52.12 24.66
CA LEU A 60 -15.13 -51.01 23.70
C LEU A 60 -13.82 -50.23 23.55
N ASN A 61 -13.16 -49.93 24.67
CA ASN A 61 -11.91 -49.17 24.68
C ASN A 61 -10.77 -49.93 23.99
N ASP A 62 -10.64 -51.23 24.27
CA ASP A 62 -9.62 -52.10 23.69
C ASP A 62 -9.88 -52.33 22.20
N ALA A 63 -11.15 -52.44 21.81
CA ALA A 63 -11.57 -52.59 20.43
C ALA A 63 -11.30 -51.34 19.58
N ILE A 64 -11.58 -50.14 20.11
CA ILE A 64 -11.24 -48.88 19.45
C ILE A 64 -9.72 -48.71 19.35
N TYR A 65 -8.99 -49.04 20.41
CA TYR A 65 -7.54 -48.94 20.44
C TYR A 65 -6.89 -49.90 19.43
N GLN A 66 -7.32 -51.17 19.39
CA GLN A 66 -6.89 -52.14 18.37
C GLN A 66 -7.24 -51.67 16.95
N ALA A 67 -8.49 -51.26 16.72
CA ALA A 67 -8.94 -50.78 15.41
C ALA A 67 -8.16 -49.56 14.92
N GLY A 68 -7.85 -48.62 15.81
CA GLY A 68 -7.04 -47.44 15.53
C GLY A 68 -5.61 -47.82 15.15
N MET A 69 -4.93 -48.66 15.95
CA MET A 69 -3.57 -49.13 15.66
C MET A 69 -3.46 -49.88 14.33
N THR A 70 -4.49 -50.67 14.00
CA THR A 70 -4.55 -51.40 12.74
C THR A 70 -4.80 -50.46 11.57
N PHE A 71 -5.72 -49.48 11.71
CA PHE A 71 -6.03 -48.50 10.67
C PHE A 71 -4.83 -47.60 10.33
N THR A 72 -4.09 -47.13 11.34
CA THR A 72 -2.88 -46.32 11.15
C THR A 72 -1.65 -47.14 10.78
N THR A 73 -1.81 -48.46 10.55
CA THR A 73 -0.74 -49.39 10.21
C THR A 73 0.44 -49.40 11.20
N LEU A 74 0.21 -49.05 12.48
CA LEU A 74 1.26 -49.06 13.51
C LEU A 74 1.58 -50.49 13.93
N GLY A 75 0.53 -51.29 14.17
CA GLY A 75 0.63 -52.74 14.32
C GLY A 75 1.57 -53.23 15.44
N TYR A 76 1.64 -52.53 16.58
CA TYR A 76 2.58 -52.86 17.66
C TYR A 76 2.40 -54.26 18.25
N THR A 77 1.33 -54.49 19.01
CA THR A 77 1.01 -55.77 19.65
C THR A 77 -0.51 -55.91 19.76
N GLU A 78 -0.99 -57.15 19.83
CA GLU A 78 -2.40 -57.44 20.10
C GLU A 78 -2.73 -57.03 21.54
N VAL A 79 -3.80 -56.27 21.74
CA VAL A 79 -4.23 -55.83 23.09
C VAL A 79 -4.62 -57.01 23.98
N ASN A 80 -5.22 -58.03 23.39
CA ASN A 80 -5.65 -59.28 24.01
C ASN A 80 -5.39 -60.43 23.02
N PRO A 81 -5.37 -61.70 23.45
CA PRO A 81 -5.17 -62.82 22.53
C PRO A 81 -6.33 -62.94 21.54
N ILE A 82 -6.03 -62.82 20.24
CA ILE A 82 -7.05 -62.87 19.18
C ILE A 82 -7.35 -64.33 18.77
N PRO A 83 -8.62 -64.79 18.83
CA PRO A 83 -9.02 -66.12 18.38
C PRO A 83 -8.92 -66.25 16.84
N THR A 84 -8.92 -67.48 16.32
CA THR A 84 -8.74 -67.74 14.87
C THR A 84 -9.69 -66.93 13.98
N ALA A 85 -10.96 -66.76 14.39
CA ALA A 85 -11.94 -65.94 13.67
C ALA A 85 -11.57 -64.45 13.65
N GLY A 86 -11.07 -63.90 14.77
CA GLY A 86 -10.61 -62.52 14.87
C GLY A 86 -9.35 -62.25 14.03
N ARG A 87 -8.48 -63.26 13.84
CA ARG A 87 -7.31 -63.15 12.96
C ARG A 87 -7.71 -63.01 11.49
N ILE A 88 -8.68 -63.79 11.03
CA ILE A 88 -9.22 -63.70 9.67
C ILE A 88 -9.86 -62.31 9.46
N PHE A 89 -10.65 -61.84 10.43
CA PHE A 89 -11.21 -60.49 10.40
C PHE A 89 -10.11 -59.43 10.30
N THR A 90 -9.06 -59.54 11.12
CA THR A 90 -7.94 -58.59 11.15
C THR A 90 -7.25 -58.49 9.78
N VAL A 91 -7.01 -59.62 9.11
CA VAL A 91 -6.40 -59.64 7.76
C VAL A 91 -7.27 -58.90 6.74
N ILE A 92 -8.58 -59.17 6.73
CA ILE A 92 -9.53 -58.50 5.83
C ILE A 92 -9.61 -57.01 6.15
N TYR A 93 -9.67 -56.67 7.43
CA TYR A 93 -9.73 -55.29 7.91
C TYR A 93 -8.47 -54.51 7.51
N VAL A 94 -7.28 -55.06 7.71
CA VAL A 94 -6.00 -54.44 7.30
C VAL A 94 -5.99 -54.12 5.80
N LEU A 95 -6.38 -55.07 4.94
CA LEU A 95 -6.41 -54.86 3.49
C LEU A 95 -7.33 -53.69 3.11
N LEU A 96 -8.52 -53.64 3.72
CA LEU A 96 -9.51 -52.60 3.45
C LEU A 96 -9.06 -51.24 3.99
N THR A 97 -8.56 -51.20 5.23
CA THR A 97 -8.09 -49.95 5.85
C THR A 97 -6.86 -49.40 5.15
N PHE A 98 -5.97 -50.25 4.64
CA PHE A 98 -4.77 -49.82 3.94
C PHE A 98 -5.10 -49.05 2.66
N THR A 99 -6.08 -49.51 1.87
CA THR A 99 -6.54 -48.79 0.67
C THR A 99 -7.09 -47.41 1.02
N ILE A 100 -7.92 -47.33 2.05
CA ILE A 100 -8.54 -46.07 2.50
C ILE A 100 -7.49 -45.13 3.10
N PHE A 101 -6.57 -45.65 3.90
CA PHE A 101 -5.48 -44.88 4.49
C PHE A 101 -4.60 -44.27 3.39
N THR A 102 -4.20 -45.06 2.40
CA THR A 102 -3.42 -44.58 1.25
C THR A 102 -4.15 -43.48 0.48
N PHE A 103 -5.44 -43.65 0.24
CA PHE A 103 -6.28 -42.63 -0.40
C PHE A 103 -6.35 -41.33 0.43
N CYS A 104 -6.57 -41.43 1.75
CA CYS A 104 -6.60 -40.29 2.66
C CYS A 104 -5.25 -39.55 2.68
N MET A 105 -4.15 -40.29 2.71
CA MET A 105 -2.80 -39.72 2.68
C MET A 105 -2.53 -38.98 1.37
N GLY A 106 -2.97 -39.53 0.23
CA GLY A 106 -2.89 -38.86 -1.08
C GLY A 106 -3.58 -37.50 -1.08
N LEU A 107 -4.79 -37.40 -0.51
CA LEU A 107 -5.52 -36.12 -0.40
C LEU A 107 -4.77 -35.11 0.48
N VAL A 108 -4.22 -35.55 1.61
CA VAL A 108 -3.43 -34.67 2.50
C VAL A 108 -2.19 -34.14 1.77
N ILE A 109 -1.46 -35.01 1.05
CA ILE A 109 -0.29 -34.62 0.26
C ILE A 109 -0.67 -33.61 -0.83
N GLU A 110 -1.79 -33.81 -1.53
CA GLU A 110 -2.25 -32.90 -2.58
C GLU A 110 -2.52 -31.49 -2.02
N ILE A 111 -3.18 -31.39 -0.86
CA ILE A 111 -3.47 -30.12 -0.19
C ILE A 111 -2.18 -29.41 0.24
N VAL A 112 -1.25 -30.16 0.82
CA VAL A 112 0.05 -29.62 1.24
C VAL A 112 0.85 -29.13 0.03
N LYS A 113 0.89 -29.91 -1.05
CA LYS A 113 1.60 -29.56 -2.29
C LYS A 113 1.03 -28.30 -2.96
N LYS A 114 -0.29 -28.14 -2.95
CA LYS A 114 -0.95 -26.96 -3.51
C LYS A 114 -0.59 -25.66 -2.78
N GLY A 115 -0.14 -25.71 -1.52
CA GLY A 115 0.32 -24.54 -0.76
C GLY A 115 -0.77 -23.49 -0.46
N ILE A 116 -2.03 -23.77 -0.82
CA ILE A 116 -3.16 -22.82 -0.75
C ILE A 116 -3.39 -22.32 0.67
N LEU A 117 -3.31 -23.21 1.67
CA LEU A 117 -3.43 -22.84 3.09
C LEU A 117 -2.41 -21.78 3.50
N SER A 118 -1.16 -21.92 3.06
CA SER A 118 -0.10 -20.94 3.35
C SER A 118 -0.42 -19.58 2.71
N LYS A 119 -0.88 -19.59 1.44
CA LYS A 119 -1.30 -18.38 0.72
C LYS A 119 -2.44 -17.66 1.44
N ILE A 120 -3.51 -18.38 1.82
CA ILE A 120 -4.66 -17.78 2.51
C ILE A 120 -4.26 -17.23 3.89
N ILE A 121 -3.41 -17.94 4.64
CA ILE A 121 -2.93 -17.46 5.95
C ILE A 121 -2.08 -16.18 5.79
N LYS A 122 -1.18 -16.14 4.79
CA LYS A 122 -0.39 -14.94 4.46
C LYS A 122 -1.31 -13.77 4.11
N GLU A 123 -2.29 -13.99 3.22
CA GLU A 123 -3.24 -12.96 2.80
C GLU A 123 -4.06 -12.44 3.98
N ARG A 124 -4.58 -13.34 4.83
CA ARG A 124 -5.31 -12.94 6.04
C ARG A 124 -4.49 -12.05 6.96
N ARG A 125 -3.20 -12.38 7.16
CA ARG A 125 -2.30 -11.53 7.95
C ARG A 125 -2.11 -10.16 7.30
N MET A 126 -2.02 -10.11 5.97
CA MET A 126 -1.89 -8.86 5.23
C MET A 126 -3.15 -7.99 5.34
N LEU A 127 -4.34 -8.57 5.22
CA LEU A 127 -5.61 -7.86 5.42
C LEU A 127 -5.70 -7.20 6.81
N HIS A 128 -5.24 -7.89 7.85
CA HIS A 128 -5.16 -7.31 9.19
C HIS A 128 -4.14 -6.17 9.32
N LYS A 129 -3.03 -6.22 8.58
CA LYS A 129 -2.05 -5.12 8.50
C LYS A 129 -2.65 -3.91 7.80
N VAL A 130 -3.30 -4.12 6.66
CA VAL A 130 -3.94 -3.06 5.84
C VAL A 130 -5.12 -2.41 6.59
N ALA A 131 -5.90 -3.17 7.35
CA ALA A 131 -7.02 -2.64 8.14
C ALA A 131 -6.58 -1.60 9.19
N ARG A 132 -5.30 -1.55 9.57
CA ARG A 132 -4.76 -0.55 10.50
C ARG A 132 -4.40 0.77 9.83
N LEU A 133 -4.30 0.81 8.50
CA LEU A 133 -3.95 2.00 7.75
C LEU A 133 -5.11 3.02 7.76
N LYS A 134 -4.74 4.29 7.88
CA LYS A 134 -5.63 5.45 7.77
C LYS A 134 -4.93 6.53 6.97
N ASN A 135 -5.70 7.29 6.19
CA ASN A 135 -5.19 8.35 5.33
C ASN A 135 -4.07 7.87 4.36
N HIS A 136 -4.12 6.60 3.96
CA HIS A 136 -3.17 6.00 3.02
C HIS A 136 -3.59 6.18 1.57
N PHE A 137 -2.65 5.95 0.65
CA PHE A 137 -2.95 5.87 -0.78
C PHE A 137 -3.10 4.41 -1.22
N VAL A 138 -4.07 4.16 -2.11
CA VAL A 138 -4.18 2.89 -2.81
C VAL A 138 -3.55 3.05 -4.19
N ILE A 139 -2.47 2.33 -4.45
CA ILE A 139 -1.78 2.34 -5.75
C ILE A 139 -2.25 1.12 -6.54
N CYS A 140 -2.84 1.36 -7.70
CA CYS A 140 -3.39 0.32 -8.56
C CYS A 140 -2.42 0.02 -9.70
N TYR A 141 -2.21 -1.27 -9.92
CA TYR A 141 -1.28 -1.87 -10.87
C TYR A 141 0.20 -1.69 -10.53
N HIS A 142 0.93 -2.77 -10.65
CA HIS A 142 2.37 -2.86 -10.52
C HIS A 142 3.01 -2.64 -11.88
N ASN A 143 3.92 -1.67 -11.92
CA ASN A 143 4.78 -1.36 -13.05
C ASN A 143 6.04 -0.66 -12.54
N ASP A 144 6.91 -0.28 -13.47
CA ASP A 144 8.17 0.41 -13.16
C ASP A 144 7.95 1.71 -12.38
N PHE A 145 6.91 2.48 -12.73
CA PHE A 145 6.55 3.70 -12.00
C PHE A 145 6.08 3.42 -10.57
N THR A 146 5.30 2.36 -10.36
CA THR A 146 4.79 1.94 -9.05
C THR A 146 5.93 1.49 -8.14
N ILE A 147 6.98 0.84 -8.67
CA ILE A 147 8.18 0.47 -7.91
C ILE A 147 8.87 1.73 -7.36
N GLU A 148 9.19 2.68 -8.23
CA GLU A 148 9.86 3.93 -7.84
C GLU A 148 8.99 4.77 -6.90
N LEU A 149 7.69 4.87 -7.19
CA LEU A 149 6.73 5.60 -6.37
C LEU A 149 6.62 4.99 -4.96
N ALA A 150 6.55 3.65 -4.87
CA ALA A 150 6.49 2.95 -3.60
C ALA A 150 7.75 3.18 -2.75
N GLN A 151 8.93 3.23 -3.38
CA GLN A 151 10.17 3.57 -2.69
C GLN A 151 10.15 5.01 -2.15
N GLN A 152 9.79 5.99 -2.99
CA GLN A 152 9.67 7.38 -2.56
C GLN A 152 8.64 7.58 -1.45
N PHE A 153 7.52 6.85 -1.50
CA PHE A 153 6.49 6.92 -0.46
C PHE A 153 7.00 6.34 0.85
N LYS A 154 7.79 5.26 0.80
CA LYS A 154 8.43 4.67 1.97
C LYS A 154 9.44 5.61 2.62
N GLU A 155 10.29 6.26 1.81
CA GLU A 155 11.28 7.25 2.27
C GLU A 155 10.62 8.49 2.89
N ASN A 156 9.48 8.93 2.35
CA ASN A 156 8.72 10.07 2.87
C ASN A 156 7.69 9.70 3.95
N HIS A 157 7.67 8.44 4.42
CA HIS A 157 6.73 7.92 5.41
C HIS A 157 5.24 8.14 5.06
N ILE A 158 4.92 8.08 3.77
CA ILE A 158 3.54 8.14 3.27
C ILE A 158 2.97 6.71 3.29
N PRO A 159 1.88 6.43 4.04
CA PRO A 159 1.31 5.10 4.06
C PRO A 159 0.61 4.78 2.73
N PHE A 160 0.85 3.58 2.20
CA PHE A 160 0.25 3.11 0.96
C PHE A 160 0.01 1.60 0.95
N VAL A 161 -0.83 1.15 0.02
CA VAL A 161 -1.06 -0.27 -0.33
C VAL A 161 -1.03 -0.41 -1.84
N VAL A 162 -0.32 -1.42 -2.34
CA VAL A 162 -0.27 -1.73 -3.79
C VAL A 162 -1.24 -2.85 -4.11
N VAL A 163 -1.96 -2.75 -5.22
CA VAL A 163 -3.01 -3.67 -5.63
C VAL A 163 -2.81 -4.08 -7.07
N ASP A 164 -2.77 -5.38 -7.32
CA ASP A 164 -2.69 -5.93 -8.66
C ASP A 164 -3.37 -7.31 -8.73
N GLU A 165 -3.79 -7.72 -9.92
CA GLU A 165 -4.34 -9.03 -10.25
C GLU A 165 -3.32 -10.02 -10.81
N ILE A 166 -2.06 -9.61 -10.98
CA ILE A 166 -0.97 -10.49 -11.42
C ILE A 166 -0.88 -11.72 -10.53
N GLU A 167 -0.79 -12.90 -11.14
CA GLU A 167 -0.57 -14.15 -10.41
C GLU A 167 0.74 -14.11 -9.62
N ASN A 168 0.71 -14.64 -8.40
CA ASN A 168 1.86 -14.64 -7.48
C ASN A 168 2.37 -13.23 -7.15
N PHE A 169 1.49 -12.22 -7.16
CA PHE A 169 1.83 -10.85 -6.77
C PHE A 169 2.54 -10.75 -5.41
N SER A 170 2.25 -11.68 -4.49
CA SER A 170 2.96 -11.77 -3.21
C SER A 170 4.48 -11.93 -3.34
N GLU A 171 4.97 -12.66 -4.35
CA GLU A 171 6.41 -12.86 -4.57
C GLU A 171 7.07 -11.61 -5.14
N ILE A 172 6.36 -10.94 -6.06
CA ILE A 172 6.75 -9.64 -6.63
C ILE A 172 6.85 -8.58 -5.52
N ALA A 173 5.86 -8.57 -4.63
CA ALA A 173 5.82 -7.66 -3.50
C ALA A 173 6.94 -7.94 -2.47
N GLU A 174 7.30 -9.21 -2.25
CA GLU A 174 8.46 -9.58 -1.43
C GLU A 174 9.77 -9.13 -2.10
N LYS A 175 9.92 -9.31 -3.43
CA LYS A 175 11.09 -8.86 -4.22
C LYS A 175 11.32 -7.35 -4.14
N TYR A 176 10.27 -6.55 -4.31
CA TYR A 176 10.34 -5.08 -4.26
C TYR A 176 10.07 -4.49 -2.87
N ASN A 177 9.99 -5.34 -1.83
CA ASN A 177 9.84 -4.96 -0.43
C ASN A 177 8.64 -4.03 -0.14
N TYR A 178 7.50 -4.33 -0.76
CA TYR A 178 6.24 -3.65 -0.49
C TYR A 178 5.72 -4.01 0.90
N SER A 179 5.52 -3.00 1.75
CA SER A 179 5.07 -3.21 3.13
C SER A 179 3.62 -3.70 3.23
N TYR A 180 2.78 -3.27 2.28
CA TYR A 180 1.37 -3.61 2.18
C TYR A 180 1.01 -3.85 0.72
N TYR A 181 0.46 -5.03 0.42
CA TYR A 181 0.07 -5.42 -0.92
C TYR A 181 -1.21 -6.27 -0.89
N ILE A 182 -1.98 -6.27 -1.98
CA ILE A 182 -3.18 -7.08 -2.13
C ILE A 182 -3.23 -7.66 -3.56
N GLU A 183 -3.50 -8.95 -3.67
CA GLU A 183 -3.73 -9.66 -4.94
C GLU A 183 -5.25 -9.65 -5.23
N SER A 184 -5.69 -8.76 -6.10
CA SER A 184 -7.08 -8.62 -6.56
C SER A 184 -7.19 -7.64 -7.73
N ALA A 185 -8.16 -7.87 -8.62
CA ALA A 185 -8.55 -6.92 -9.67
C ALA A 185 -8.86 -5.51 -9.10
N PRO A 186 -8.05 -4.48 -9.39
CA PRO A 186 -8.11 -3.20 -8.69
C PRO A 186 -9.44 -2.43 -8.82
N HIS A 187 -10.18 -2.67 -9.91
CA HIS A 187 -11.46 -2.02 -10.20
C HIS A 187 -12.66 -2.66 -9.47
N THR A 188 -12.45 -3.75 -8.72
CA THR A 188 -13.54 -4.49 -8.05
C THR A 188 -13.84 -3.98 -6.64
N ASN A 189 -15.10 -4.12 -6.21
CA ASN A 189 -15.49 -3.83 -4.82
C ASN A 189 -14.73 -4.68 -3.80
N ILE A 190 -14.36 -5.91 -4.17
CA ILE A 190 -13.54 -6.81 -3.35
C ILE A 190 -12.19 -6.15 -3.06
N ALA A 191 -11.53 -5.59 -4.07
CA ALA A 191 -10.26 -4.87 -3.89
C ALA A 191 -10.42 -3.66 -2.96
N PHE A 192 -11.48 -2.87 -3.11
CA PHE A 192 -11.74 -1.69 -2.26
C PHE A 192 -11.89 -2.07 -0.78
N LEU A 193 -12.54 -3.20 -0.51
CA LEU A 193 -12.69 -3.73 0.83
C LEU A 193 -11.35 -4.28 1.36
N LYS A 194 -10.64 -5.11 0.59
CA LYS A 194 -9.33 -5.67 0.97
C LYS A 194 -8.28 -4.58 1.27
N THR A 195 -8.34 -3.47 0.54
CA THR A 195 -7.39 -2.34 0.62
C THR A 195 -7.76 -1.28 1.65
N ASN A 196 -8.90 -1.46 2.33
CA ASN A 196 -9.46 -0.48 3.26
C ASN A 196 -9.63 0.92 2.61
N LEU A 197 -10.14 0.96 1.37
CA LEU A 197 -10.33 2.19 0.60
C LEU A 197 -11.21 3.21 1.35
N SER A 198 -12.15 2.73 2.18
CA SER A 198 -13.00 3.57 3.04
C SER A 198 -12.23 4.47 4.01
N SER A 199 -10.98 4.15 4.36
CA SER A 199 -10.13 5.00 5.21
C SER A 199 -9.00 5.68 4.45
N ALA A 200 -8.90 5.46 3.13
CA ALA A 200 -7.86 6.01 2.30
C ALA A 200 -8.03 7.52 2.05
N LYS A 201 -6.91 8.18 1.77
CA LYS A 201 -6.85 9.57 1.32
C LYS A 201 -7.14 9.70 -0.17
N GLY A 202 -6.72 8.72 -0.96
CA GLY A 202 -6.84 8.77 -2.41
C GLY A 202 -6.40 7.49 -3.10
N VAL A 203 -6.60 7.47 -4.42
CA VAL A 203 -6.25 6.37 -5.31
C VAL A 203 -5.30 6.87 -6.38
N ILE A 204 -4.28 6.09 -6.69
CA ILE A 204 -3.31 6.36 -7.74
C ILE A 204 -3.40 5.21 -8.75
N THR A 205 -3.84 5.48 -9.97
CA THR A 205 -3.97 4.48 -11.03
C THR A 205 -2.88 4.68 -12.09
N LEU A 206 -2.07 3.65 -12.29
CA LEU A 206 -0.90 3.69 -13.17
C LEU A 206 -0.97 2.61 -14.25
N SER A 207 -2.16 2.13 -14.65
CA SER A 207 -2.22 1.14 -15.75
C SER A 207 -1.69 1.73 -17.06
N ASN A 208 -1.04 0.89 -17.84
CA ASN A 208 -0.65 1.19 -19.22
C ASN A 208 -1.87 1.20 -20.17
N ASN A 209 -2.98 0.57 -19.77
CA ASN A 209 -4.21 0.57 -20.53
C ASN A 209 -5.19 1.62 -19.98
N ILE A 210 -5.63 2.55 -20.84
CA ILE A 210 -6.61 3.56 -20.44
C ILE A 210 -7.90 2.93 -19.93
N ALA A 211 -8.36 1.79 -20.47
CA ALA A 211 -9.61 1.16 -20.05
C ALA A 211 -9.61 0.83 -18.56
N ASP A 212 -8.48 0.36 -18.04
CA ASP A 212 -8.29 0.04 -16.62
C ASP A 212 -8.31 1.30 -15.76
N ASN A 213 -7.62 2.35 -16.19
CA ASN A 213 -7.62 3.65 -15.50
C ASN A 213 -9.04 4.23 -15.45
N ILE A 214 -9.79 4.15 -16.54
CA ILE A 214 -11.21 4.54 -16.62
C ILE A 214 -12.04 3.71 -15.64
N ALA A 215 -11.87 2.38 -15.65
CA ALA A 215 -12.60 1.46 -14.79
C ALA A 215 -12.38 1.77 -13.31
N ILE A 216 -11.14 2.04 -12.89
CA ILE A 216 -10.83 2.42 -11.52
C ILE A 216 -11.45 3.77 -11.17
N ILE A 217 -11.27 4.80 -12.00
CA ILE A 217 -11.83 6.14 -11.72
C ILE A 217 -13.35 6.04 -11.54
N ALA A 218 -14.03 5.36 -12.47
CA ALA A 218 -15.48 5.17 -12.41
C ALA A 218 -15.89 4.39 -11.15
N SER A 219 -15.23 3.27 -10.86
CA SER A 219 -15.55 2.41 -9.72
C SER A 219 -15.31 3.12 -8.38
N VAL A 220 -14.21 3.89 -8.26
CA VAL A 220 -13.92 4.70 -7.06
C VAL A 220 -14.96 5.81 -6.90
N ARG A 221 -15.38 6.47 -7.97
CA ARG A 221 -16.43 7.52 -7.91
C ARG A 221 -17.81 6.95 -7.58
N LEU A 222 -18.13 5.74 -8.04
CA LEU A 222 -19.33 5.03 -7.63
C LEU A 222 -19.28 4.66 -6.14
N PHE A 223 -18.16 4.08 -5.71
CA PHE A 223 -17.94 3.71 -4.30
C PHE A 223 -17.98 4.92 -3.36
N GLU A 224 -17.49 6.08 -3.80
CA GLU A 224 -17.58 7.34 -3.06
C GLU A 224 -19.03 7.77 -2.82
N LYS A 225 -19.90 7.62 -3.84
CA LYS A 225 -21.33 7.92 -3.73
C LYS A 225 -22.03 6.94 -2.79
N GLU A 226 -21.70 5.65 -2.86
CA GLU A 226 -22.25 4.63 -1.96
C GLU A 226 -21.89 4.90 -0.50
N LEU A 227 -20.66 5.36 -0.23
CA LEU A 227 -20.21 5.75 1.10
C LEU A 227 -20.74 7.10 1.59
N GLN A 228 -21.41 7.88 0.72
CA GLN A 228 -21.87 9.24 1.01
C GLN A 228 -20.77 10.11 1.65
N ARG A 229 -19.56 10.00 1.10
CA ARG A 229 -18.37 10.61 1.70
C ARG A 229 -18.41 12.13 1.53
N ILE A 230 -18.19 12.87 2.62
CA ILE A 230 -18.21 14.35 2.61
C ILE A 230 -17.06 14.91 1.74
N ASN A 231 -15.87 14.31 1.87
CA ASN A 231 -14.69 14.72 1.12
C ASN A 231 -14.40 13.68 0.03
N PRO A 232 -14.37 14.10 -1.25
CA PRO A 232 -14.11 13.19 -2.37
C PRO A 232 -12.70 12.61 -2.28
N TYR A 233 -12.52 11.40 -2.79
CA TYR A 233 -11.18 10.81 -2.87
C TYR A 233 -10.32 11.60 -3.86
N PHE A 234 -9.05 11.81 -3.52
CA PHE A 234 -8.08 12.32 -4.48
C PHE A 234 -7.66 11.20 -5.42
N ILE A 235 -8.01 11.32 -6.71
CA ILE A 235 -7.67 10.34 -7.74
C ILE A 235 -6.57 10.93 -8.63
N LEU A 236 -5.42 10.26 -8.66
CA LEU A 236 -4.33 10.54 -9.59
C LEU A 236 -4.28 9.45 -10.65
N ALA A 237 -4.20 9.84 -11.92
CA ALA A 237 -4.11 8.90 -13.03
C ALA A 237 -2.90 9.21 -13.93
N SER A 238 -2.32 8.19 -14.53
CA SER A 238 -1.36 8.34 -15.62
C SER A 238 -2.07 8.44 -16.98
N SER A 239 -1.52 9.22 -17.90
CA SER A 239 -1.97 9.27 -19.30
C SER A 239 -0.79 9.18 -20.28
N SER A 240 -1.03 8.57 -21.44
CA SER A 240 0.00 8.44 -22.48
C SER A 240 -0.06 9.58 -23.49
N ASN A 241 -1.24 10.18 -23.70
CA ASN A 241 -1.47 11.26 -24.66
C ASN A 241 -2.51 12.28 -24.15
N GLU A 242 -2.72 13.35 -24.92
CA GLU A 242 -3.59 14.49 -24.53
C GLU A 242 -5.08 14.12 -24.60
N ASP A 243 -5.48 13.28 -25.56
CA ASP A 243 -6.86 12.78 -25.69
C ASP A 243 -7.29 11.94 -24.47
N GLU A 244 -6.42 11.04 -24.01
CA GLU A 244 -6.61 10.26 -22.78
C GLU A 244 -6.73 11.17 -21.57
N THR A 245 -5.90 12.22 -21.50
CA THR A 245 -5.91 13.20 -20.42
C THR A 245 -7.27 13.88 -20.32
N GLU A 246 -7.86 14.31 -21.44
CA GLU A 246 -9.20 14.89 -21.42
C GLU A 246 -10.27 13.90 -20.95
N LYS A 247 -10.21 12.65 -21.43
CA LYS A 247 -11.18 11.61 -21.05
C LYS A 247 -11.13 11.32 -19.55
N LEU A 248 -9.94 11.08 -19.01
CA LEU A 248 -9.73 10.80 -17.58
C LEU A 248 -10.16 11.98 -16.70
N LYS A 249 -9.97 13.22 -17.18
CA LYS A 249 -10.42 14.43 -16.47
C LYS A 249 -11.94 14.53 -16.43
N LYS A 250 -12.61 14.26 -17.55
CA LYS A 250 -14.08 14.25 -17.65
C LYS A 250 -14.72 13.16 -16.77
N LEU A 251 -14.03 12.04 -16.56
CA LEU A 251 -14.45 10.96 -15.65
C LEU A 251 -14.26 11.29 -14.16
N GLY A 252 -13.55 12.38 -13.86
CA GLY A 252 -13.38 12.89 -12.51
C GLY A 252 -12.05 12.56 -11.86
N ALA A 253 -10.98 12.24 -12.60
CA ALA A 253 -9.63 12.28 -12.03
C ALA A 253 -9.27 13.70 -11.56
N ASN A 254 -8.69 13.82 -10.36
CA ASN A 254 -8.32 15.14 -9.81
C ASN A 254 -7.02 15.67 -10.39
N SER A 255 -6.06 14.77 -10.62
CA SER A 255 -4.76 15.08 -11.20
C SER A 255 -4.41 14.01 -12.21
N ILE A 256 -3.87 14.43 -13.35
CA ILE A 256 -3.44 13.52 -14.40
C ILE A 256 -2.01 13.88 -14.76
N VAL A 257 -1.16 12.86 -14.82
CA VAL A 257 0.25 13.00 -15.12
C VAL A 257 0.52 12.30 -16.44
N SER A 258 1.01 13.05 -17.44
CA SER A 258 1.50 12.45 -18.67
C SER A 258 3.00 12.21 -18.56
N ALA A 259 3.38 10.95 -18.30
CA ALA A 259 4.78 10.55 -18.16
C ALA A 259 5.55 10.84 -19.45
N THR A 260 4.98 10.49 -20.61
CA THR A 260 5.58 10.73 -21.93
C THR A 260 5.89 12.20 -22.16
N LYS A 261 4.95 13.10 -21.83
CA LYS A 261 5.13 14.55 -21.99
C LYS A 261 6.22 15.09 -21.07
N LEU A 262 6.24 14.67 -19.80
CA LEU A 262 7.25 15.10 -18.83
C LEU A 262 8.65 14.62 -19.21
N VAL A 263 8.77 13.35 -19.61
CA VAL A 263 10.05 12.78 -20.04
C VAL A 263 10.53 13.46 -21.33
N ALA A 264 9.66 13.67 -22.31
CA ALA A 264 10.03 14.36 -23.55
C ALA A 264 10.47 15.81 -23.31
N GLN A 265 9.78 16.55 -22.43
CA GLN A 265 10.20 17.90 -22.03
C GLN A 265 11.57 17.88 -21.35
N ARG A 266 11.82 16.89 -20.49
CA ARG A 266 13.10 16.75 -19.79
C ARG A 266 14.22 16.39 -20.75
N LEU A 267 14.02 15.40 -21.62
CA LEU A 267 14.98 14.99 -22.64
C LEU A 267 15.27 16.14 -23.61
N SER A 268 14.26 16.87 -24.08
CA SER A 268 14.45 18.03 -24.96
C SER A 268 15.28 19.13 -24.28
N ALA A 269 14.99 19.44 -23.01
CA ALA A 269 15.77 20.41 -22.25
C ALA A 269 17.23 19.97 -22.06
N MET A 270 17.46 18.69 -21.78
CA MET A 270 18.79 18.10 -21.61
C MET A 270 19.56 18.00 -22.93
N SER A 271 18.91 17.63 -24.03
CA SER A 271 19.53 17.60 -25.36
C SER A 271 19.88 19.01 -25.86
N ALA A 272 19.03 19.99 -25.57
CA ALA A 272 19.30 21.39 -25.92
C ALA A 272 20.46 21.97 -25.09
N ARG A 273 20.64 21.49 -23.84
CA ARG A 273 21.67 21.95 -22.91
C ARG A 273 22.20 20.79 -22.06
N PRO A 274 23.12 19.96 -22.58
CA PRO A 274 23.63 18.79 -21.85
C PRO A 274 24.27 19.16 -20.50
N ASP A 275 24.90 20.32 -20.42
CA ASP A 275 25.53 20.84 -19.18
C ASP A 275 24.51 21.12 -18.04
N MET A 276 23.21 21.17 -18.34
CA MET A 276 22.13 21.42 -17.37
C MET A 276 21.59 20.14 -16.71
N GLU A 277 22.10 18.95 -17.08
CA GLU A 277 21.57 17.63 -16.71
C GLU A 277 21.35 17.44 -15.20
N ASN A 278 22.08 18.16 -14.34
CA ASN A 278 22.08 17.93 -12.89
C ASN A 278 22.08 19.20 -12.01
N LEU A 279 21.98 20.40 -12.56
CA LEU A 279 22.09 21.63 -11.75
C LEU A 279 20.85 21.88 -10.87
N LEU A 280 19.65 21.74 -11.43
CA LEU A 280 18.41 22.02 -10.68
C LEU A 280 18.13 20.94 -9.62
N GLU A 281 18.39 19.66 -9.90
CA GLU A 281 18.15 18.59 -8.92
C GLU A 281 19.18 18.56 -7.79
N ASN A 282 20.47 18.76 -8.09
CA ASN A 282 21.49 18.76 -7.03
C ASN A 282 21.46 20.02 -6.18
N TYR A 283 21.04 21.17 -6.73
CA TYR A 283 21.15 22.47 -6.07
C TYR A 283 19.82 23.20 -5.82
N LEU A 284 18.64 22.64 -6.14
CA LEU A 284 17.35 23.25 -5.77
C LEU A 284 16.36 22.28 -5.10
N TYR A 285 16.36 20.98 -5.43
CA TYR A 285 15.31 20.06 -4.95
C TYR A 285 15.71 19.15 -3.77
N LYS A 286 16.98 19.16 -3.33
CA LYS A 286 17.38 18.42 -2.12
C LYS A 286 16.93 19.16 -0.85
N LYS A 287 16.42 18.41 0.14
CA LYS A 287 16.07 18.92 1.49
C LYS A 287 17.23 19.67 2.18
N ASN A 288 18.48 19.34 1.83
CA ASN A 288 19.71 20.02 2.25
C ASN A 288 20.44 20.60 1.03
N SER A 289 19.71 21.30 0.16
CA SER A 289 20.34 22.01 -0.94
C SER A 289 21.18 23.18 -0.40
N PRO A 290 22.41 23.40 -0.91
CA PRO A 290 23.18 24.58 -0.55
C PRO A 290 22.53 25.89 -1.05
N ILE A 291 21.57 25.80 -1.98
CA ILE A 291 20.90 26.96 -2.59
C ILE A 291 19.39 26.67 -2.66
N ASP A 292 18.59 27.69 -2.35
CA ASP A 292 17.12 27.66 -2.37
C ASP A 292 16.59 28.86 -3.17
N LEU A 293 15.37 28.74 -3.68
CA LEU A 293 14.69 29.73 -4.52
C LEU A 293 13.29 29.98 -3.95
N GLU A 294 13.05 31.18 -3.45
CA GLU A 294 11.75 31.54 -2.88
C GLU A 294 11.16 32.82 -3.47
N GLU A 295 9.85 32.83 -3.61
CA GLU A 295 9.07 34.02 -3.94
C GLU A 295 8.69 34.77 -2.65
N VAL A 296 9.12 36.02 -2.53
CA VAL A 296 8.82 36.90 -1.39
C VAL A 296 7.90 38.03 -1.82
N LYS A 297 6.66 37.98 -1.35
CA LYS A 297 5.71 39.10 -1.51
C LYS A 297 6.13 40.25 -0.60
N ILE A 298 6.23 41.45 -1.17
CA ILE A 298 6.55 42.67 -0.42
C ILE A 298 5.27 43.19 0.25
N PRO A 299 5.24 43.34 1.59
CA PRO A 299 4.12 43.95 2.29
C PRO A 299 3.95 45.44 1.94
N ASP A 300 2.72 45.94 1.98
CA ASP A 300 2.44 47.34 1.64
C ASP A 300 3.12 48.36 2.58
N GLU A 301 3.40 47.94 3.81
CA GLU A 301 4.08 48.75 4.84
C GLU A 301 5.61 48.57 4.87
N SER A 302 6.17 47.82 3.93
CA SER A 302 7.61 47.57 3.87
C SER A 302 8.42 48.82 3.54
N TRP A 303 9.56 49.02 4.21
CA TRP A 303 10.50 50.11 3.89
C TRP A 303 11.12 49.99 2.48
N VAL A 304 11.08 48.78 1.90
CA VAL A 304 11.63 48.43 0.58
C VAL A 304 10.75 48.96 -0.55
N ARG A 305 9.50 49.30 -0.26
CA ARG A 305 8.52 49.76 -1.25
C ARG A 305 8.96 51.09 -1.87
N PHE A 306 8.78 51.22 -3.19
CA PHE A 306 9.20 52.38 -3.99
C PHE A 306 10.68 52.73 -3.91
N LYS A 307 11.52 51.82 -3.39
CA LYS A 307 12.97 51.94 -3.45
C LYS A 307 13.51 51.30 -4.71
N ARG A 308 14.70 51.74 -5.12
CA ARG A 308 15.44 51.05 -6.19
C ARG A 308 16.12 49.83 -5.61
N LEU A 309 16.26 48.76 -6.39
CA LEU A 309 16.90 47.52 -5.94
C LEU A 309 18.35 47.70 -5.45
N LYS A 310 19.06 48.72 -5.94
CA LYS A 310 20.41 49.04 -5.45
C LYS A 310 20.40 49.63 -4.04
N GLU A 311 19.34 50.36 -3.67
CA GLU A 311 19.25 51.09 -2.39
C GLU A 311 18.97 50.17 -1.21
N ILE A 312 18.50 48.95 -1.49
CA ILE A 312 18.11 47.98 -0.47
C ILE A 312 19.27 47.09 -0.04
N HIS A 313 20.41 47.10 -0.76
CA HIS A 313 21.63 46.35 -0.44
C HIS A 313 21.39 44.91 0.04
N LEU A 314 20.41 44.23 -0.59
CA LEU A 314 19.95 42.92 -0.12
C LEU A 314 21.05 41.84 -0.24
N ARG A 315 21.90 41.99 -1.26
CA ARG A 315 23.06 41.10 -1.48
C ARG A 315 24.10 41.29 -0.38
N ASP A 316 24.37 42.53 0.04
CA ASP A 316 25.40 42.83 1.04
C ASP A 316 24.93 42.43 2.44
N MET A 317 23.66 42.65 2.78
CA MET A 317 23.12 42.35 4.10
C MET A 317 22.78 40.87 4.32
N ALA A 318 22.21 40.20 3.33
CA ALA A 318 21.65 38.86 3.50
C ALA A 318 22.32 37.80 2.61
N ASN A 319 23.30 38.17 1.79
CA ASN A 319 23.94 37.28 0.82
C ASN A 319 22.95 36.57 -0.11
N VAL A 320 21.91 37.29 -0.54
CA VAL A 320 20.89 36.81 -1.49
C VAL A 320 20.97 37.56 -2.82
N SER A 321 20.63 36.88 -3.91
CA SER A 321 20.53 37.49 -5.24
C SER A 321 19.08 37.57 -5.69
N ILE A 322 18.69 38.73 -6.21
CA ILE A 322 17.36 38.94 -6.79
C ILE A 322 17.43 38.54 -8.26
N VAL A 323 16.73 37.46 -8.63
CA VAL A 323 16.74 36.90 -10.00
C VAL A 323 15.56 37.39 -10.83
N GLY A 324 14.51 37.92 -10.19
CA GLY A 324 13.36 38.44 -10.91
C GLY A 324 12.40 39.22 -10.03
N ILE A 325 11.56 40.04 -10.67
CA ILE A 325 10.44 40.75 -10.05
C ILE A 325 9.17 40.39 -10.78
N LEU A 326 8.13 40.02 -10.04
CA LEU A 326 6.78 39.85 -10.55
C LEU A 326 5.92 41.03 -10.09
N GLU A 327 5.48 41.85 -11.03
CA GLU A 327 4.60 43.00 -10.81
C GLU A 327 3.44 42.94 -11.80
N ASN A 328 2.19 43.07 -11.34
CA ASN A 328 1.00 43.06 -12.21
C ASN A 328 0.96 41.90 -13.22
N LYS A 329 1.40 40.69 -12.80
CA LYS A 329 1.56 39.48 -13.64
C LYS A 329 2.63 39.57 -14.73
N LYS A 330 3.42 40.64 -14.78
CA LYS A 330 4.60 40.76 -15.65
C LYS A 330 5.84 40.35 -14.87
N PHE A 331 6.54 39.34 -15.38
CA PHE A 331 7.82 38.89 -14.84
C PHE A 331 8.96 39.61 -15.53
N THR A 332 9.77 40.33 -14.77
CA THR A 332 11.00 40.98 -15.23
C THR A 332 12.19 40.13 -14.77
N PRO A 333 12.86 39.40 -15.67
CA PRO A 333 14.05 38.63 -15.33
C PRO A 333 15.25 39.55 -15.11
N MET A 334 16.14 39.19 -14.18
CA MET A 334 17.41 39.89 -13.90
C MET A 334 17.26 41.43 -13.88
N PRO A 335 16.43 41.97 -12.96
CA PRO A 335 16.17 43.40 -12.90
C PRO A 335 17.46 44.17 -12.61
N ARG A 336 17.62 45.33 -13.26
CA ARG A 336 18.77 46.21 -13.01
C ARG A 336 18.63 46.90 -11.66
N GLY A 337 19.74 47.30 -11.05
CA GLY A 337 19.74 47.94 -9.73
C GLY A 337 18.92 49.24 -9.64
N ASP A 338 18.64 49.89 -10.76
CA ASP A 338 17.82 51.10 -10.86
C ASP A 338 16.30 50.81 -10.93
N THR A 339 15.89 49.54 -11.07
CA THR A 339 14.50 49.11 -11.11
C THR A 339 13.80 49.47 -9.81
N LEU A 340 12.64 50.13 -9.93
CA LEU A 340 11.78 50.51 -8.82
C LEU A 340 10.89 49.34 -8.41
N ILE A 341 10.71 49.20 -7.11
CA ILE A 341 9.83 48.19 -6.53
C ILE A 341 8.42 48.75 -6.39
N GLY A 342 7.48 48.22 -7.19
CA GLY A 342 6.09 48.63 -7.22
C GLY A 342 5.24 48.07 -6.07
N THR A 343 3.97 48.49 -6.03
CA THR A 343 2.96 47.97 -5.10
C THR A 343 2.58 46.54 -5.42
N GLY A 344 2.51 45.69 -4.40
CA GLY A 344 2.17 44.28 -4.56
C GLY A 344 3.23 43.46 -5.31
N ALA A 345 4.43 44.02 -5.52
CA ALA A 345 5.54 43.34 -6.15
C ALA A 345 5.94 42.09 -5.36
N LYS A 346 6.38 41.07 -6.09
CA LYS A 346 7.00 39.88 -5.51
C LYS A 346 8.41 39.74 -6.04
N LEU A 347 9.37 39.57 -5.14
CA LEU A 347 10.77 39.35 -5.48
C LEU A 347 11.04 37.86 -5.51
N LEU A 348 11.66 37.40 -6.59
CA LEU A 348 12.21 36.06 -6.68
C LEU A 348 13.67 36.13 -6.23
N ILE A 349 13.99 35.49 -5.11
CA ILE A 349 15.32 35.53 -4.50
C ILE A 349 15.96 34.15 -4.42
N VAL A 350 17.28 34.13 -4.61
CA VAL A 350 18.14 32.93 -4.53
C VAL A 350 19.20 33.13 -3.46
N GLY A 351 19.41 32.12 -2.62
CA GLY A 351 20.44 32.09 -1.59
C GLY A 351 20.37 30.82 -0.75
N THR A 352 21.12 30.73 0.34
CA THR A 352 20.94 29.64 1.32
C THR A 352 19.61 29.81 2.07
N ALA A 353 19.06 28.73 2.63
CA ALA A 353 17.80 28.80 3.39
C ALA A 353 17.85 29.82 4.55
N ASP A 354 19.00 29.96 5.20
CA ASP A 354 19.18 30.93 6.29
C ASP A 354 19.31 32.37 5.77
N SER A 355 20.05 32.58 4.69
CA SER A 355 20.13 33.88 3.99
C SER A 355 18.75 34.36 3.53
N ILE A 356 17.92 33.46 3.00
CA ILE A 356 16.56 33.81 2.56
C ILE A 356 15.66 34.18 3.75
N LYS A 357 15.75 33.48 4.89
CA LYS A 357 15.02 33.87 6.11
C LYS A 357 15.39 35.28 6.58
N ILE A 358 16.69 35.62 6.54
CA ILE A 358 17.18 36.96 6.89
C ILE A 358 16.61 37.99 5.91
N ALA A 359 16.72 37.72 4.60
CA ALA A 359 16.17 38.60 3.55
C ALA A 359 14.66 38.83 3.71
N LYS A 360 13.89 37.77 4.00
CA LYS A 360 12.45 37.87 4.30
C LYS A 360 12.17 38.75 5.50
N LYS A 361 12.98 38.66 6.57
CA LYS A 361 12.83 39.50 7.77
C LYS A 361 13.10 40.97 7.46
N ILE A 362 14.14 41.25 6.67
CA ILE A 362 14.48 42.61 6.21
C ILE A 362 13.36 43.20 5.35
N ILE A 363 12.86 42.44 4.36
CA ILE A 363 11.79 42.89 3.46
C ILE A 363 10.47 43.11 4.21
N LYS A 364 10.17 42.31 5.24
CA LYS A 364 8.92 42.47 6.01
C LYS A 364 8.93 43.63 7.00
N ASN A 365 10.08 44.22 7.29
CA ASN A 365 10.19 45.26 8.30
C ASN A 365 9.59 46.59 7.81
N LYS A 366 9.03 47.39 8.72
CA LYS A 366 8.49 48.73 8.37
C LYS A 366 9.56 49.81 8.35
N GLN A 367 10.59 49.65 9.17
CA GLN A 367 11.68 50.61 9.33
C GLN A 367 12.91 50.15 8.56
N LYS A 368 13.65 51.12 8.01
CA LYS A 368 14.94 50.89 7.36
C LYS A 368 15.92 50.31 8.40
N PRO A 369 16.57 49.17 8.13
CA PRO A 369 17.60 48.60 9.01
C PRO A 369 18.71 49.60 9.30
N ASP A 370 19.19 49.66 10.55
CA ASP A 370 20.31 50.52 10.94
C ASP A 370 21.64 50.09 10.30
N GLU A 371 21.76 48.81 9.94
CA GLU A 371 22.93 48.21 9.28
C GLU A 371 23.25 48.86 7.92
N LEU A 372 22.25 49.44 7.24
CA LEU A 372 22.42 50.24 6.01
C LEU A 372 23.17 51.58 6.22
N LYS A 373 23.48 51.97 7.46
CA LYS A 373 24.34 53.13 7.73
C LYS A 373 25.83 52.83 7.54
N TYR A 374 26.19 51.54 7.51
CA TYR A 374 27.57 51.05 7.50
C TYR A 374 27.96 50.34 6.19
N ILE A 375 27.03 50.33 5.22
CA ILE A 375 27.15 49.76 3.87
C ILE A 375 26.94 50.92 2.91
#